data_AF-A0A1Q3BLR1-F1
#
_entry.id   AF-A0A1Q3BLR1-F1
#
_cell.length_a   1.000
_cell.length_b   1.000
_cell.length_c   1.000
_cell.angle_alpha   90.00
_cell.angle_beta   90.00
_cell.angle_gamma   90.00
#
_symmetry.space_group_name_H-M   'P 1'
#
loop_
_entity.id
_entity.type
_entity.pdbx_description
1 polymer ?
#
loop_
_entity_poly.entity_id
_entity_poly.type
_entity_poly.pdbx_seq_one_letter_code
_entity_poly.pdbx_strand_id
1 'polypeptide(L)'
;FLKENSFWAAKFNYNCSCSWRNVLKARNLLANYLHYEIGDGMSTSLWFDPWLSGVSLVDRYGESVIQESGLQRNACLSSVIKEDRIHWMKKGGTFTIREACNVINMQGSEVEWWKLAWFPGSISKHCFCVWLTFWEAHRTLDKLVRWGVVSTSNCCFGCGQEESIDHLFFACPFTARVWKHFLGLCGFRRTPRGCREESVWCISRLKGNGFKLWITKLTLAAVLYHCWQERNNRLFNNCFHNFEYLVKCIEEDVGGKCSGLSMVEDNPSNRDIVSNW
;
A
#
# COMPACT_ATOMS: atom_id res chain seq x y z
N PHE A 1 36.03 -34.05 -25.40
CA PHE A 1 37.04 -33.20 -24.74
C PHE A 1 36.62 -32.80 -23.33
N LEU A 2 35.37 -32.34 -23.11
CA LEU A 2 34.87 -31.89 -21.79
C LEU A 2 33.95 -32.88 -21.06
N LYS A 3 33.89 -34.16 -21.48
CA LYS A 3 32.86 -35.11 -20.99
C LYS A 3 32.83 -35.30 -19.47
N GLU A 4 33.94 -35.03 -18.77
CA GLU A 4 34.06 -35.22 -17.32
C GLU A 4 34.69 -34.02 -16.59
N ASN A 5 34.97 -32.92 -17.29
CA ASN A 5 35.63 -31.75 -16.71
C ASN A 5 34.88 -30.48 -17.10
N SER A 6 34.67 -29.60 -16.12
CA SER A 6 34.21 -28.23 -16.39
C SER A 6 35.13 -27.56 -17.42
N PHE A 7 34.52 -26.77 -18.31
CA PHE A 7 35.25 -25.93 -19.27
C PHE A 7 36.34 -25.09 -18.60
N TRP A 8 36.07 -24.60 -17.38
CA TRP A 8 36.97 -23.76 -16.59
C TRP A 8 38.14 -24.52 -15.96
N ALA A 9 37.96 -25.81 -15.69
CA ALA A 9 38.97 -26.70 -15.11
C ALA A 9 39.74 -27.53 -16.16
N ALA A 10 39.30 -27.52 -17.41
CA ALA A 10 39.89 -28.35 -18.46
C ALA A 10 41.37 -27.98 -18.70
N LYS A 11 42.26 -28.97 -18.57
CA LYS A 11 43.69 -28.81 -18.83
C LYS A 11 43.98 -28.72 -20.33
N PHE A 12 45.03 -27.98 -20.68
CA PHE A 12 45.57 -27.98 -22.04
C PHE A 12 46.08 -29.38 -22.41
N ASN A 13 45.61 -29.90 -23.54
CA ASN A 13 46.07 -31.15 -24.10
C ASN A 13 46.56 -30.88 -25.53
N TYR A 14 47.81 -31.24 -25.84
CA TYR A 14 48.41 -31.02 -27.16
C TYR A 14 47.67 -31.75 -28.30
N ASN A 15 46.89 -32.79 -27.95
CA ASN A 15 46.08 -33.55 -28.91
C ASN A 15 44.73 -32.89 -29.24
N CYS A 16 44.39 -31.71 -28.71
CA CYS A 16 43.16 -31.00 -29.09
C CYS A 16 43.35 -30.07 -30.31
N SER A 17 42.26 -29.85 -31.04
CA SER A 17 42.27 -29.01 -32.24
C SER A 17 42.72 -27.57 -31.93
N CYS A 18 43.31 -26.90 -32.92
CA CYS A 18 43.76 -25.51 -32.77
C CYS A 18 42.61 -24.58 -32.32
N SER A 19 41.39 -24.80 -32.82
CA SER A 19 40.20 -24.05 -32.40
C SER A 19 39.91 -24.21 -30.91
N TRP A 20 39.93 -25.45 -30.39
CA TRP A 20 39.70 -25.70 -28.96
C TRP A 20 40.82 -25.12 -28.07
N ARG A 21 42.07 -25.12 -28.53
CA ARG A 21 43.17 -24.45 -27.82
C ARG A 21 42.93 -22.95 -27.70
N ASN A 22 42.46 -22.31 -28.77
CA ASN A 22 42.16 -20.88 -28.75
C ASN A 22 40.97 -20.56 -27.83
N VAL A 23 39.92 -21.38 -27.83
CA VAL A 23 38.78 -21.22 -26.92
C VAL A 23 39.21 -21.35 -25.45
N LEU A 24 40.04 -22.34 -25.10
CA LEU A 24 40.55 -22.50 -23.72
C LEU A 24 41.47 -21.33 -23.30
N LYS A 25 42.28 -20.80 -24.22
CA LYS A 25 43.11 -19.59 -23.96
C LYS A 25 42.25 -18.35 -23.69
N ALA A 26 41.11 -18.23 -24.37
CA ALA A 26 40.20 -17.10 -24.25
C ALA A 26 39.26 -17.19 -23.03
N ARG A 27 39.27 -18.30 -22.26
CA ARG A 27 38.30 -18.56 -21.18
C ARG A 27 38.18 -17.40 -20.19
N ASN A 28 39.29 -16.84 -19.71
CA ASN A 28 39.27 -15.76 -18.72
C ASN A 28 38.63 -14.47 -19.28
N LEU A 29 38.74 -14.25 -20.60
CA LEU A 29 38.06 -13.14 -21.27
C LEU A 29 36.57 -13.43 -21.41
N LEU A 30 36.20 -14.66 -21.80
CA LEU A 30 34.81 -15.09 -21.94
C LEU A 30 34.05 -15.02 -20.60
N ALA A 31 34.70 -15.33 -19.48
CA ALA A 31 34.09 -15.27 -18.14
C ALA A 31 33.44 -13.91 -17.84
N ASN A 32 34.07 -12.82 -18.29
CA ASN A 32 33.60 -11.46 -18.04
C ASN A 32 32.33 -11.10 -18.84
N TYR A 33 31.97 -11.88 -19.86
CA TYR A 33 30.84 -11.61 -20.74
C TYR A 33 29.76 -12.70 -20.71
N LEU A 34 29.95 -13.74 -19.89
CA LEU A 34 29.00 -14.85 -19.77
C LEU A 34 28.09 -14.63 -18.56
N HIS A 35 26.78 -14.57 -18.82
CA HIS A 35 25.75 -14.58 -17.79
C HIS A 35 25.29 -16.02 -17.55
N TYR A 36 25.26 -16.42 -16.28
CA TYR A 36 24.85 -17.76 -15.87
C TYR A 36 23.42 -17.72 -15.35
N GLU A 37 22.54 -18.49 -15.99
CA GLU A 37 21.24 -18.87 -15.44
C GLU A 37 21.34 -20.34 -15.03
N ILE A 38 21.18 -20.60 -13.73
CA ILE A 38 21.34 -21.94 -13.17
C ILE A 38 19.97 -22.61 -13.19
N GLY A 39 19.85 -23.71 -13.93
CA GLY A 39 18.67 -24.59 -13.89
C GLY A 39 18.70 -25.54 -12.68
N ASP A 40 18.56 -26.84 -12.93
CA ASP A 40 18.60 -27.89 -11.90
C ASP A 40 19.98 -28.11 -11.25
N GLY A 41 21.01 -27.38 -11.71
CA GLY A 41 22.38 -27.45 -11.20
C GLY A 41 23.12 -28.75 -11.51
N MET A 42 22.57 -29.67 -12.31
CA MET A 42 23.16 -30.99 -12.60
C MET A 42 24.36 -30.91 -13.55
N SER A 43 24.39 -29.90 -14.43
CA SER A 43 25.46 -29.66 -15.40
C SER A 43 26.41 -28.53 -14.98
N THR A 44 26.18 -27.90 -13.83
CA THR A 44 27.00 -26.80 -13.31
C THR A 44 27.97 -27.30 -12.26
N SER A 45 29.27 -27.13 -12.48
CA SER A 45 30.30 -27.49 -11.51
C SER A 45 30.22 -26.60 -10.27
N LEU A 46 30.15 -27.22 -9.09
CA LEU A 46 30.15 -26.51 -7.82
C LEU A 46 31.42 -25.67 -7.64
N TRP A 47 32.58 -26.21 -8.05
CA TRP A 47 33.89 -25.63 -7.74
C TRP A 47 34.40 -24.66 -8.80
N PHE A 48 34.17 -24.97 -10.08
CA PHE A 48 34.88 -24.34 -11.19
C PHE A 48 34.01 -23.47 -12.08
N ASP A 49 32.71 -23.67 -12.09
CA ASP A 49 31.84 -22.80 -12.88
C ASP A 49 31.61 -21.48 -12.13
N PRO A 50 31.61 -20.33 -12.81
CA PRO A 50 31.53 -19.01 -12.16
C PRO A 50 30.09 -18.60 -11.80
N TRP A 51 29.38 -19.49 -11.10
CA TRP A 51 27.97 -19.33 -10.77
C TRP A 51 27.71 -18.39 -9.57
N LEU A 52 28.73 -18.06 -8.78
CA LEU A 52 28.61 -17.18 -7.61
C LEU A 52 28.99 -15.74 -7.98
N SER A 53 28.04 -14.99 -8.54
CA SER A 53 28.25 -13.61 -9.00
C SER A 53 29.37 -13.47 -10.05
N GLY A 54 29.48 -14.45 -10.97
CA GLY A 54 30.47 -14.41 -12.05
C GLY A 54 31.88 -14.89 -11.66
N VAL A 55 32.07 -15.48 -10.47
CA VAL A 55 33.33 -16.12 -10.06
C VAL A 55 33.10 -17.53 -9.54
N SER A 56 34.11 -18.40 -9.70
CA SER A 56 34.07 -19.76 -9.18
C SER A 56 34.44 -19.80 -7.69
N LEU A 57 34.06 -20.86 -6.98
CA LEU A 57 34.45 -21.02 -5.56
C LEU A 57 35.97 -21.17 -5.41
N VAL A 58 36.63 -21.85 -6.36
CA VAL A 58 38.09 -22.02 -6.33
C VAL A 58 38.81 -20.70 -6.57
N ASP A 59 38.31 -19.84 -7.45
CA ASP A 59 38.91 -18.52 -7.66
C ASP A 59 38.74 -17.61 -6.44
N ARG A 60 37.61 -17.73 -5.72
CA ARG A 60 37.31 -16.88 -4.55
C ARG A 60 37.99 -17.34 -3.26
N TYR A 61 38.07 -18.65 -3.03
CA TYR A 61 38.51 -19.22 -1.75
C TYR A 61 39.77 -20.10 -1.86
N GLY A 62 40.28 -20.33 -3.08
CA GLY A 62 41.43 -21.20 -3.33
C GLY A 62 41.08 -22.68 -3.46
N GLU A 63 42.01 -23.47 -3.98
CA GLU A 63 41.84 -24.92 -4.21
C GLU A 63 41.66 -25.75 -2.91
N SER A 64 42.10 -25.23 -1.75
CA SER A 64 41.98 -25.94 -0.47
C SER A 64 40.52 -26.17 -0.07
N VAL A 65 39.61 -25.30 -0.52
CA VAL A 65 38.16 -25.41 -0.25
C VAL A 65 37.58 -26.76 -0.71
N ILE A 66 38.13 -27.37 -1.76
CA ILE A 66 37.66 -28.67 -2.26
C ILE A 66 37.99 -29.75 -1.23
N GLN A 67 39.20 -29.76 -0.70
CA GLN A 67 39.64 -30.75 0.29
C GLN A 67 38.93 -30.53 1.64
N GLU A 68 38.80 -29.28 2.06
CA GLU A 68 38.15 -28.89 3.31
C GLU A 68 36.64 -29.20 3.30
N SER A 69 35.99 -29.12 2.15
CA SER A 69 34.56 -29.40 2.02
C SER A 69 34.19 -30.88 2.17
N GLY A 70 35.16 -31.80 2.00
CA GLY A 70 34.92 -33.25 1.96
C GLY A 70 34.14 -33.75 0.74
N LEU A 71 33.86 -32.87 -0.23
CA LEU A 71 33.12 -33.19 -1.45
C LEU A 71 34.07 -33.52 -2.61
N GLN A 72 33.55 -34.25 -3.60
CA GLN A 72 34.34 -34.63 -4.76
C GLN A 72 34.67 -33.42 -5.64
N ARG A 73 35.84 -33.43 -6.27
CA ARG A 73 36.28 -32.36 -7.19
C ARG A 73 35.35 -32.19 -8.39
N ASN A 74 34.61 -33.23 -8.78
CA ASN A 74 33.62 -33.16 -9.85
C ASN A 74 32.18 -32.93 -9.34
N ALA A 75 32.01 -32.48 -8.09
CA ALA A 75 30.69 -32.19 -7.53
C ALA A 75 29.97 -31.12 -8.37
N CYS A 76 28.69 -31.38 -8.66
CA CYS A 76 27.81 -30.41 -9.31
C CYS A 76 27.05 -29.59 -8.26
N LEU A 77 26.56 -28.42 -8.66
CA LEU A 77 25.85 -27.51 -7.77
C LEU A 77 24.62 -28.16 -7.13
N SER A 78 23.92 -29.03 -7.86
CA SER A 78 22.77 -29.83 -7.39
C SER A 78 23.07 -30.75 -6.20
N SER A 79 24.34 -31.09 -5.98
CA SER A 79 24.76 -31.92 -4.83
C SER A 79 24.72 -31.19 -3.50
N VAL A 80 24.78 -29.85 -3.52
CA VAL A 80 24.80 -28.99 -2.32
C VAL A 80 23.54 -28.13 -2.24
N ILE A 81 23.01 -27.70 -3.38
CA ILE A 81 21.76 -26.96 -3.47
C ILE A 81 20.64 -27.95 -3.77
N LYS A 82 20.00 -28.47 -2.72
CA LYS A 82 18.80 -29.29 -2.84
C LYS A 82 17.57 -28.41 -2.73
N GLU A 83 16.98 -28.09 -3.89
CA GLU A 83 15.76 -27.29 -4.08
C GLU A 83 15.87 -25.87 -3.51
N ASP A 84 15.70 -24.86 -4.36
CA ASP A 84 15.61 -23.48 -3.89
C ASP A 84 14.44 -23.34 -2.90
N ARG A 85 14.78 -23.03 -1.65
CA ARG A 85 13.79 -22.74 -0.60
C ARG A 85 13.93 -21.29 -0.17
N ILE A 86 12.90 -20.52 -0.45
CA ILE A 86 12.76 -19.17 0.09
C ILE A 86 12.36 -19.30 1.56
N HIS A 87 13.20 -18.78 2.44
CA HIS A 87 12.94 -18.72 3.87
C HIS A 87 12.69 -17.26 4.28
N TRP A 88 11.70 -17.02 5.14
CA TRP A 88 11.37 -15.68 5.63
C TRP A 88 12.22 -15.31 6.85
N MET A 89 13.02 -14.24 6.75
CA MET A 89 13.89 -13.65 7.78
C MET A 89 15.01 -14.53 8.37
N LYS A 90 14.80 -15.85 8.51
CA LYS A 90 15.76 -16.84 9.03
C LYS A 90 15.55 -18.19 8.37
N LYS A 91 16.61 -19.02 8.32
CA LYS A 91 16.55 -20.37 7.72
C LYS A 91 15.46 -21.22 8.41
N GLY A 92 14.58 -21.83 7.61
CA GLY A 92 13.41 -22.57 8.10
C GLY A 92 12.21 -21.70 8.52
N GLY A 93 12.32 -20.37 8.46
CA GLY A 93 11.21 -19.45 8.70
C GLY A 93 10.17 -19.49 7.57
N THR A 94 8.91 -19.61 7.95
CA THR A 94 7.77 -19.59 7.01
C THR A 94 7.26 -18.18 6.85
N PHE A 95 6.97 -17.76 5.62
CA PHE A 95 6.34 -16.48 5.37
C PHE A 95 4.94 -16.44 6.00
N THR A 96 4.66 -15.40 6.78
CA THR A 96 3.30 -15.04 7.18
C THR A 96 3.03 -13.58 6.87
N ILE A 97 1.81 -13.26 6.42
CA ILE A 97 1.38 -11.88 6.17
C ILE A 97 1.56 -11.02 7.43
N ARG A 98 1.34 -11.59 8.62
CA ARG A 98 1.53 -10.90 9.90
C ARG A 98 2.97 -10.46 10.11
N GLU A 99 3.94 -11.36 9.95
CA GLU A 99 5.35 -11.02 10.11
C GLU A 99 5.82 -10.07 9.02
N ALA A 100 5.37 -10.25 7.77
CA ALA A 100 5.63 -9.31 6.69
C ALA A 100 5.13 -7.90 7.03
N CYS A 101 3.89 -7.79 7.50
CA CYS A 101 3.33 -6.52 7.96
C CYS A 101 4.12 -5.94 9.13
N ASN A 102 4.58 -6.74 10.10
CA ASN A 102 5.37 -6.23 11.23
C ASN A 102 6.76 -5.73 10.81
N VAL A 103 7.37 -6.34 9.80
CA VAL A 103 8.67 -5.92 9.25
C VAL A 103 8.53 -4.66 8.40
N ILE A 104 7.50 -4.59 7.56
CA ILE A 104 7.24 -3.45 6.67
C ILE A 104 6.69 -2.26 7.48
N ASN A 105 5.73 -2.52 8.36
CA ASN A 105 5.20 -1.54 9.30
C ASN A 105 6.04 -1.57 10.57
N MET A 106 7.26 -1.02 10.51
CA MET A 106 7.94 -0.58 11.75
C MET A 106 6.90 0.20 12.55
N GLN A 107 6.53 -0.28 13.74
CA GLN A 107 5.38 0.18 14.51
C GLN A 107 5.37 1.72 14.60
N GLY A 108 4.62 2.36 13.71
CA GLY A 108 4.42 3.80 13.74
C GLY A 108 3.64 4.14 15.00
N SER A 109 3.88 5.34 15.54
CA SER A 109 3.06 5.86 16.64
C SER A 109 1.58 5.84 16.26
N GLU A 110 0.73 5.39 17.17
CA GLU A 110 -0.73 5.39 17.00
C GLU A 110 -1.22 6.80 16.65
N VAL A 111 -1.85 6.96 15.47
CA VAL A 111 -2.33 8.26 14.99
C VAL A 111 -3.67 8.61 15.62
N GLU A 112 -3.83 9.81 16.17
CA GLU A 112 -5.00 10.17 16.99
C GLU A 112 -6.37 10.01 16.28
N TRP A 113 -6.39 10.13 14.95
CA TRP A 113 -7.61 10.07 14.13
C TRP A 113 -8.08 8.65 13.78
N TRP A 114 -7.32 7.59 14.05
CA TRP A 114 -7.68 6.25 13.55
C TRP A 114 -9.05 5.78 14.06
N LYS A 115 -9.45 6.18 15.28
CA LYS A 115 -10.78 5.87 15.88
C LYS A 115 -11.93 6.66 15.26
N LEU A 116 -11.64 7.63 14.39
CA LEU A 116 -12.62 8.32 13.56
C LEU A 116 -12.79 7.62 12.22
N ALA A 117 -11.69 7.12 11.64
CA ALA A 117 -11.71 6.39 10.37
C ALA A 117 -12.25 4.96 10.56
N TRP A 118 -11.83 4.28 11.63
CA TRP A 118 -12.10 2.86 11.84
C TRP A 118 -12.80 2.64 13.18
N PHE A 119 -14.09 2.34 13.14
CA PHE A 119 -14.91 2.05 14.32
C PHE A 119 -15.96 0.97 14.00
N PRO A 120 -16.46 0.25 15.02
CA PRO A 120 -17.48 -0.78 14.82
C PRO A 120 -18.74 -0.24 14.14
N GLY A 121 -19.30 -0.98 13.18
CA GLY A 121 -20.50 -0.58 12.45
C GLY A 121 -20.28 0.45 11.34
N SER A 122 -19.04 0.86 11.09
CA SER A 122 -18.68 1.78 10.01
C SER A 122 -18.87 1.19 8.60
N ILE A 123 -18.87 2.05 7.58
CA ILE A 123 -18.99 1.67 6.15
C ILE A 123 -17.58 1.72 5.53
N SER A 124 -17.03 0.57 5.12
CA SER A 124 -15.61 0.47 4.69
C SER A 124 -15.21 1.47 3.60
N LYS A 125 -16.05 1.69 2.58
CA LYS A 125 -15.80 2.69 1.52
C LYS A 125 -15.72 4.12 2.07
N HIS A 126 -16.51 4.45 3.09
CA HIS A 126 -16.49 5.77 3.73
C HIS A 126 -15.26 5.92 4.63
N CYS A 127 -14.92 4.87 5.38
CA CYS A 127 -13.71 4.83 6.21
C CYS A 127 -12.44 5.06 5.40
N PHE A 128 -12.36 4.44 4.21
CA PHE A 128 -11.26 4.66 3.29
C PHE A 128 -11.19 6.12 2.83
N CYS A 129 -12.34 6.75 2.55
CA CYS A 129 -12.38 8.17 2.21
C CYS A 129 -11.91 9.07 3.37
N VAL A 130 -12.32 8.77 4.61
CA VAL A 130 -11.86 9.46 5.82
C VAL A 130 -10.34 9.32 5.98
N TRP A 131 -9.83 8.10 5.81
CA TRP A 131 -8.39 7.81 5.86
C TRP A 131 -7.63 8.64 4.83
N LEU A 132 -8.09 8.70 3.58
CA LEU A 132 -7.50 9.55 2.54
C LEU A 132 -7.54 11.04 2.91
N THR A 133 -8.61 11.50 3.58
CA THR A 133 -8.72 12.89 4.04
C THR A 133 -7.66 13.22 5.09
N PHE A 134 -7.47 12.36 6.10
CA PHE A 134 -6.46 12.57 7.15
C PHE A 134 -5.02 12.45 6.65
N TRP A 135 -4.78 11.63 5.62
CA TRP A 135 -3.48 11.52 4.96
C TRP A 135 -3.22 12.61 3.92
N GLU A 136 -4.18 13.51 3.71
CA GLU A 136 -4.18 14.45 2.59
C GLU A 136 -3.86 13.77 1.25
N ALA A 137 -4.41 12.59 1.01
CA ALA A 137 -4.08 11.75 -0.15
C ALA A 137 -5.08 11.87 -1.30
N HIS A 138 -6.18 12.62 -1.12
CA HIS A 138 -7.12 12.93 -2.20
C HIS A 138 -6.44 13.72 -3.33
N ARG A 139 -6.77 13.37 -4.59
CA ARG A 139 -6.27 14.00 -5.82
C ARG A 139 -7.05 15.29 -6.13
N THR A 140 -6.95 16.26 -5.24
CA THR A 140 -7.58 17.58 -5.37
C THR A 140 -6.96 18.40 -6.50
N LEU A 141 -7.71 19.35 -7.06
CA LEU A 141 -7.28 20.12 -8.24
C LEU A 141 -6.02 20.93 -7.96
N ASP A 142 -5.82 21.50 -6.77
CA ASP A 142 -4.55 22.15 -6.37
C ASP A 142 -3.33 21.24 -6.57
N LYS A 143 -3.43 19.96 -6.20
CA LYS A 143 -2.35 18.98 -6.41
C LYS A 143 -2.20 18.62 -7.88
N LEU A 144 -3.32 18.48 -8.61
CA LEU A 144 -3.28 18.19 -10.04
C LEU A 144 -2.66 19.35 -10.84
N VAL A 145 -2.89 20.61 -10.44
CA VAL A 145 -2.22 21.80 -11.00
C VAL A 145 -0.71 21.72 -10.73
N ARG A 146 -0.30 21.43 -9.49
CA ARG A 146 1.12 21.29 -9.13
C ARG A 146 1.84 20.19 -9.92
N TRP A 147 1.11 19.15 -10.32
CA TRP A 147 1.65 18.07 -11.16
C TRP A 147 1.53 18.35 -12.67
N GLY A 148 1.00 19.49 -13.08
CA GLY A 148 0.85 19.85 -14.49
C GLY A 148 -0.23 19.05 -15.23
N VAL A 149 -1.17 18.42 -14.50
CA VAL A 149 -2.26 17.62 -15.09
C VAL A 149 -3.42 18.50 -15.55
N VAL A 150 -3.70 19.59 -14.83
CA VAL A 150 -4.77 20.54 -15.14
C VAL A 150 -4.25 21.98 -15.02
N SER A 151 -4.91 22.94 -15.67
CA SER A 151 -4.48 24.35 -15.70
C SER A 151 -5.07 25.23 -14.60
N THR A 152 -6.17 24.82 -13.98
CA THR A 152 -6.86 25.61 -12.95
C THR A 152 -7.25 24.73 -11.76
N SER A 153 -7.23 25.33 -10.57
CA SER A 153 -7.66 24.70 -9.32
C SER A 153 -9.06 25.16 -8.90
N ASN A 154 -9.85 25.81 -9.76
CA ASN A 154 -11.15 26.36 -9.38
C ASN A 154 -12.08 25.30 -8.80
N CYS A 155 -12.71 25.60 -7.68
CA CYS A 155 -13.62 24.70 -7.00
C CYS A 155 -14.79 24.28 -7.91
N CYS A 156 -14.98 22.96 -8.06
CA CYS A 156 -16.00 22.38 -8.92
C CYS A 156 -17.46 22.69 -8.49
N PHE A 157 -17.63 23.25 -7.29
CA PHE A 157 -18.92 23.71 -6.78
C PHE A 157 -19.24 25.16 -7.14
N GLY A 158 -18.36 25.85 -7.88
CA GLY A 158 -18.64 27.19 -8.42
C GLY A 158 -18.63 28.31 -7.38
N CYS A 159 -17.94 28.14 -6.25
CA CYS A 159 -17.89 29.13 -5.17
C CYS A 159 -16.88 30.27 -5.39
N GLY A 160 -16.13 30.25 -6.49
CA GLY A 160 -15.12 31.26 -6.81
C GLY A 160 -13.80 31.17 -6.01
N GLN A 161 -13.56 30.06 -5.31
CA GLN A 161 -12.29 29.78 -4.61
C GLN A 161 -11.58 28.59 -5.26
N GLU A 162 -10.32 28.35 -4.87
CA GLU A 162 -9.55 27.18 -5.31
C GLU A 162 -9.87 25.92 -4.47
N GLU A 163 -9.92 24.77 -5.12
CA GLU A 163 -10.07 23.44 -4.52
C GLU A 163 -8.74 22.97 -3.91
N SER A 164 -8.74 22.87 -2.59
CA SER A 164 -7.81 22.09 -1.79
C SER A 164 -8.60 21.13 -0.90
N ILE A 165 -7.93 20.20 -0.20
CA ILE A 165 -8.64 19.35 0.79
C ILE A 165 -9.31 20.21 1.86
N ASP A 166 -8.62 21.25 2.34
CA ASP A 166 -9.12 22.13 3.38
C ASP A 166 -10.39 22.86 2.92
N HIS A 167 -10.39 23.33 1.67
CA HIS A 167 -11.55 23.97 1.07
C HIS A 167 -12.68 22.99 0.76
N LEU A 168 -12.38 21.88 0.09
CA LEU A 168 -13.34 20.98 -0.53
C LEU A 168 -14.39 20.45 0.45
N PHE A 169 -13.99 19.95 1.63
CA PHE A 169 -14.92 19.26 2.51
C PHE A 169 -15.70 20.17 3.45
N PHE A 170 -15.13 21.30 3.87
CA PHE A 170 -15.67 22.05 5.00
C PHE A 170 -15.60 23.57 4.89
N ALA A 171 -14.88 24.13 3.90
CA ALA A 171 -14.88 25.59 3.66
C ALA A 171 -15.70 26.00 2.43
N CYS A 172 -15.84 25.11 1.44
CA CYS A 172 -16.70 25.33 0.28
C CYS A 172 -18.16 25.51 0.74
N PRO A 173 -18.85 26.59 0.37
CA PRO A 173 -20.21 26.87 0.85
C PRO A 173 -21.21 25.72 0.63
N PHE A 174 -21.06 24.98 -0.46
CA PHE A 174 -21.94 23.83 -0.76
C PHE A 174 -21.70 22.67 0.21
N THR A 175 -20.46 22.19 0.36
CA THR A 175 -20.13 21.05 1.22
C THR A 175 -20.21 21.41 2.70
N ALA A 176 -19.84 22.64 3.07
CA ALA A 176 -20.05 23.20 4.40
C ALA A 176 -21.54 23.20 4.79
N ARG A 177 -22.45 23.49 3.84
CA ARG A 177 -23.89 23.43 4.07
C ARG A 177 -24.36 22.00 4.35
N VAL A 178 -23.86 21.02 3.58
CA VAL A 178 -24.14 19.59 3.80
C VAL A 178 -23.69 19.17 5.20
N TRP A 179 -22.43 19.46 5.56
CA TRP A 179 -21.92 19.08 6.88
C TRP A 179 -22.67 19.76 8.03
N LYS A 180 -22.96 21.07 7.90
CA LYS A 180 -23.69 21.84 8.90
C LYS A 180 -25.10 21.30 9.15
N HIS A 181 -25.79 20.87 8.10
CA HIS A 181 -27.11 20.24 8.21
C HIS A 181 -27.02 18.98 9.09
N PHE A 182 -26.14 18.06 8.76
CA PHE A 182 -25.96 16.80 9.50
C PHE A 182 -25.40 16.97 10.91
N LEU A 183 -24.48 17.91 11.13
CA LEU A 183 -24.05 18.28 12.47
C LEU A 183 -25.23 18.71 13.35
N GLY A 184 -26.17 19.47 12.76
CA GLY A 184 -27.41 19.86 13.40
C GLY A 184 -28.24 18.66 13.84
N LEU A 185 -28.42 17.67 12.95
CA LEU A 185 -29.15 16.43 13.27
C LEU A 185 -28.46 15.63 14.39
N CYS A 186 -27.13 15.60 14.39
CA CYS A 186 -26.33 15.02 15.47
C CYS A 186 -26.31 15.87 16.76
N GLY A 187 -27.07 16.96 16.83
CA GLY A 187 -27.19 17.80 18.04
C GLY A 187 -25.94 18.64 18.32
N PHE A 188 -25.25 19.10 17.28
CA PHE A 188 -24.13 20.03 17.35
C PHE A 188 -24.42 21.29 16.53
N ARG A 189 -24.14 22.47 17.10
CA ARG A 189 -24.27 23.76 16.39
C ARG A 189 -22.89 24.35 16.19
N ARG A 190 -22.36 24.23 14.96
CA ARG A 190 -21.06 24.73 14.56
C ARG A 190 -21.11 25.24 13.13
N THR A 191 -20.18 26.13 12.78
CA THR A 191 -19.99 26.56 11.39
C THR A 191 -18.61 26.08 10.97
N PRO A 192 -18.52 25.09 10.07
CA PRO A 192 -17.23 24.60 9.60
C PRO A 192 -16.51 25.68 8.80
N ARG A 193 -15.19 25.74 8.96
CA ARG A 193 -14.32 26.74 8.32
C ARG A 193 -13.28 26.15 7.37
N GLY A 194 -12.97 24.87 7.54
CA GLY A 194 -11.95 24.16 6.79
C GLY A 194 -11.72 22.78 7.37
N CYS A 195 -11.16 21.88 6.56
CA CYS A 195 -10.92 20.50 6.96
C CYS A 195 -9.97 20.36 8.14
N ARG A 196 -8.94 21.18 8.22
CA ARG A 196 -7.96 21.10 9.31
C ARG A 196 -8.59 21.41 10.66
N GLU A 197 -9.37 22.49 10.75
CA GLU A 197 -10.06 22.88 11.99
C GLU A 197 -11.12 21.84 12.39
N GLU A 198 -11.92 21.38 11.42
CA GLU A 198 -12.95 20.35 11.66
C GLU A 198 -12.34 19.01 12.06
N SER A 199 -11.20 18.62 11.49
CA SER A 199 -10.46 17.41 11.88
C SER A 199 -10.01 17.47 13.34
N VAL A 200 -9.42 18.58 13.78
CA VAL A 200 -9.01 18.77 15.19
C VAL A 200 -10.22 18.71 16.12
N TRP A 201 -11.33 19.34 15.73
CA TRP A 201 -12.57 19.26 16.49
C TRP A 201 -13.12 17.83 16.57
N CYS A 202 -13.14 17.09 15.47
CA CYS A 202 -13.62 15.71 15.45
C CYS A 202 -12.76 14.80 16.33
N ILE A 203 -11.42 14.92 16.24
CA ILE A 203 -10.48 14.13 17.04
C ILE A 203 -10.68 14.39 18.53
N SER A 204 -10.89 15.64 18.92
CA SER A 204 -11.09 16.01 20.32
C SER A 204 -12.48 15.63 20.84
N ARG A 205 -13.55 15.88 20.07
CA ARG A 205 -14.94 15.78 20.54
C ARG A 205 -15.56 14.40 20.38
N LEU A 206 -15.13 13.61 19.40
CA LEU A 206 -15.72 12.30 19.10
C LEU A 206 -14.95 11.15 19.76
N LYS A 207 -14.35 11.40 20.94
CA LYS A 207 -13.69 10.39 21.76
C LYS A 207 -14.72 9.55 22.51
N GLY A 208 -14.84 8.27 22.17
CA GLY A 208 -15.74 7.33 22.82
C GLY A 208 -16.66 6.56 21.85
N ASN A 209 -17.54 5.75 22.45
CA ASN A 209 -18.37 4.75 21.78
C ASN A 209 -19.88 4.93 22.01
N GLY A 210 -20.31 5.99 22.69
CA GLY A 210 -21.74 6.27 22.89
C GLY A 210 -22.46 6.53 21.56
N PHE A 211 -23.77 6.24 21.51
CA PHE A 211 -24.58 6.32 20.29
C PHE A 211 -24.43 7.67 19.56
N LYS A 212 -24.51 8.80 20.28
CA LYS A 212 -24.26 10.14 19.73
C LYS A 212 -22.94 10.26 18.99
N LEU A 213 -21.87 9.75 19.58
CA LEU A 213 -20.53 9.85 19.00
C LEU A 213 -20.40 8.90 17.81
N TRP A 214 -20.98 7.70 17.92
CA TRP A 214 -21.01 6.70 16.87
C TRP A 214 -21.74 7.22 15.62
N ILE A 215 -22.98 7.72 15.75
CA ILE A 215 -23.75 8.24 14.62
C ILE A 215 -23.08 9.48 14.01
N THR A 216 -22.44 10.33 14.83
CA THR A 216 -21.70 11.49 14.33
C THR A 216 -20.47 11.09 13.52
N LYS A 217 -19.70 10.07 13.94
CA LYS A 217 -18.57 9.53 13.17
C LYS A 217 -19.02 8.91 11.86
N LEU A 218 -20.11 8.14 11.89
CA LEU A 218 -20.71 7.54 10.71
C LEU A 218 -21.15 8.60 9.70
N THR A 219 -21.82 9.64 10.20
CA THR A 219 -22.31 10.75 9.38
C THR A 219 -21.16 11.57 8.81
N LEU A 220 -20.12 11.86 9.60
CA LEU A 220 -18.88 12.50 9.12
C LEU A 220 -18.27 11.71 7.94
N ALA A 221 -18.15 10.39 8.09
CA ALA A 221 -17.58 9.53 7.06
C ALA A 221 -18.43 9.52 5.79
N ALA A 222 -19.77 9.46 5.92
CA ALA A 222 -20.69 9.53 4.80
C ALA A 222 -20.64 10.89 4.07
N VAL A 223 -20.61 11.99 4.81
CA VAL A 223 -20.50 13.35 4.25
C VAL A 223 -19.22 13.51 3.45
N LEU A 224 -18.06 13.11 4.01
CA LEU A 224 -16.79 13.14 3.29
C LEU A 224 -16.86 12.31 2.01
N TYR A 225 -17.38 11.09 2.09
CA TYR A 225 -17.50 10.20 0.95
C TYR A 225 -18.39 10.79 -0.16
N HIS A 226 -19.60 11.24 0.17
CA HIS A 226 -20.56 11.75 -0.81
C HIS A 226 -20.12 13.10 -1.40
N CYS A 227 -19.47 13.97 -0.61
CA CYS A 227 -18.87 15.19 -1.15
C CYS A 227 -17.74 14.89 -2.14
N TRP A 228 -16.88 13.91 -1.83
CA TRP A 228 -15.81 13.47 -2.73
C TRP A 228 -16.37 12.84 -4.01
N GLN A 229 -17.39 11.98 -3.87
CA GLN A 229 -18.05 11.34 -5.00
C GLN A 229 -18.73 12.38 -5.90
N GLU A 230 -19.45 13.33 -5.32
CA GLU A 230 -20.10 14.41 -6.07
C GLU A 230 -19.08 15.27 -6.82
N ARG A 231 -17.97 15.63 -6.17
CA ARG A 231 -16.85 16.32 -6.84
C ARG A 231 -16.35 15.54 -8.06
N ASN A 232 -16.15 14.24 -7.93
CA ASN A 232 -15.71 13.40 -9.05
C ASN A 232 -16.77 13.30 -10.16
N ASN A 233 -18.05 13.21 -9.81
CA ASN A 233 -19.15 13.22 -10.78
C ASN A 233 -19.19 14.50 -11.62
N ARG A 234 -19.00 15.65 -10.98
CA ARG A 234 -18.96 16.95 -11.67
C ARG A 234 -17.78 17.05 -12.63
N LEU A 235 -16.61 16.58 -12.22
CA LEU A 235 -15.39 16.69 -13.03
C LEU A 235 -15.29 15.67 -14.16
N PHE A 236 -15.70 14.42 -13.91
CA PHE A 236 -15.44 13.32 -14.84
C PHE A 236 -16.69 12.83 -15.58
N ASN A 237 -17.87 13.00 -14.98
CA ASN A 237 -19.12 12.46 -15.51
C ASN A 237 -20.11 13.54 -15.98
N ASN A 238 -19.75 14.83 -15.83
CA ASN A 238 -20.62 15.97 -16.13
C ASN A 238 -22.00 15.84 -15.44
N CYS A 239 -22.01 15.29 -14.22
CA CYS A 239 -23.22 15.03 -13.46
C CYS A 239 -23.23 15.89 -12.20
N PHE A 240 -24.33 16.62 -11.98
CA PHE A 240 -24.45 17.66 -10.96
C PHE A 240 -25.68 17.40 -10.10
N HIS A 241 -25.46 16.88 -8.90
CA HIS A 241 -26.53 16.70 -7.93
C HIS A 241 -26.64 17.91 -7.02
N ASN A 242 -27.87 18.22 -6.62
CA ASN A 242 -28.15 19.30 -5.68
C ASN A 242 -27.94 18.82 -4.23
N PHE A 243 -28.13 19.75 -3.31
CA PHE A 243 -27.98 19.50 -1.88
C PHE A 243 -28.96 18.44 -1.38
N GLU A 244 -30.21 18.50 -1.83
CA GLU A 244 -31.30 17.63 -1.40
C GLU A 244 -31.01 16.16 -1.77
N TYR A 245 -30.43 15.93 -2.95
CA TYR A 245 -29.98 14.60 -3.37
C TYR A 245 -28.87 14.07 -2.47
N LEU A 246 -27.83 14.87 -2.19
CA LEU A 246 -26.72 14.45 -1.33
C LEU A 246 -27.20 14.14 0.09
N VAL A 247 -28.09 14.97 0.64
CA VAL A 247 -28.70 14.75 1.95
C VAL A 247 -29.40 13.40 1.97
N LYS A 248 -30.26 13.13 0.98
CA LYS A 248 -30.99 11.86 0.89
C LYS A 248 -30.05 10.64 0.85
N CYS A 249 -28.99 10.68 0.04
CA CYS A 249 -28.04 9.55 -0.04
C CYS A 249 -27.30 9.32 1.28
N ILE A 250 -26.94 10.39 2.00
CA ILE A 250 -26.29 10.29 3.31
C ILE A 250 -27.27 9.74 4.35
N GLU A 251 -28.53 10.20 4.35
CA GLU A 251 -29.59 9.69 5.22
C GLU A 251 -29.87 8.20 4.99
N GLU A 252 -29.90 7.75 3.74
CA GLU A 252 -30.07 6.34 3.38
C GLU A 252 -28.91 5.48 3.94
N ASP A 253 -27.66 5.92 3.78
CA ASP A 253 -26.48 5.19 4.28
C ASP A 253 -26.44 5.15 5.83
N VAL A 254 -26.74 6.28 6.48
CA VAL A 254 -26.75 6.38 7.95
C VAL A 254 -27.93 5.62 8.54
N GLY A 255 -29.13 5.83 7.99
CA GLY A 255 -30.36 5.16 8.39
C GLY A 255 -30.27 3.65 8.24
N GLY A 256 -29.75 3.16 7.10
CA GLY A 256 -29.54 1.72 6.88
C GLY A 256 -28.61 1.08 7.91
N LYS A 257 -27.59 1.81 8.38
CA LYS A 257 -26.74 1.34 9.49
C LYS A 257 -27.44 1.40 10.84
N CYS A 258 -28.24 2.42 11.11
CA CYS A 258 -29.00 2.54 12.35
C CYS A 258 -30.05 1.43 12.48
N SER A 259 -30.72 1.05 11.39
CA SER A 259 -31.68 -0.06 11.38
C SER A 259 -31.07 -1.43 11.72
N GLY A 260 -29.75 -1.58 11.55
CA GLY A 260 -29.02 -2.80 11.88
C GLY A 260 -28.46 -2.86 13.30
N LEU A 261 -28.66 -1.83 14.13
CA LEU A 261 -28.19 -1.83 15.52
C LEU A 261 -29.10 -2.69 16.40
N SER A 262 -28.49 -3.53 17.26
CA SER A 262 -29.20 -4.07 18.42
C SER A 262 -29.58 -2.93 19.38
N MET A 263 -30.69 -3.09 20.10
CA MET A 263 -31.35 -2.05 20.92
C MET A 263 -30.38 -0.98 21.46
N VAL A 264 -30.50 0.23 20.91
CA VAL A 264 -29.82 1.42 21.45
C VAL A 264 -30.38 1.69 22.84
N GLU A 265 -29.51 1.96 23.81
CA GLU A 265 -29.93 2.30 25.17
C GLU A 265 -30.88 3.49 25.13
N ASP A 266 -32.06 3.30 25.69
CA ASP A 266 -33.10 4.31 25.68
C ASP A 266 -32.85 5.35 26.78
N ASN A 267 -32.40 6.53 26.37
CA ASN A 267 -32.18 7.68 27.25
C ASN A 267 -32.56 8.97 26.51
N PRO A 268 -32.82 10.08 27.24
CA PRO A 268 -33.25 11.33 26.62
C PRO A 268 -32.32 11.82 25.50
N SER A 269 -31.00 11.72 25.68
CA SER A 269 -30.05 12.14 24.66
C SER A 269 -30.13 11.33 23.37
N ASN A 270 -30.40 10.02 23.47
CA ASN A 270 -30.52 9.16 22.30
C ASN A 270 -31.87 9.37 21.59
N ARG A 271 -32.95 9.58 22.35
CA ARG A 271 -34.27 9.94 21.80
C ARG A 271 -34.21 11.25 21.03
N ASP A 272 -33.57 12.28 21.60
CA ASP A 272 -33.42 13.59 20.96
C ASP A 272 -32.68 13.46 19.62
N ILE A 273 -31.63 12.63 19.57
CA ILE A 273 -30.89 12.38 18.33
C ILE A 273 -31.79 11.69 17.32
N VAL A 274 -32.48 10.61 17.71
CA VAL A 274 -33.37 9.89 16.81
C VAL A 274 -34.48 10.79 16.29
N SER A 275 -35.03 11.70 17.10
CA SER A 275 -36.07 12.64 16.66
C SER A 275 -35.57 13.75 15.74
N ASN A 276 -34.26 14.02 15.72
CA ASN A 276 -33.70 15.01 14.81
C ASN A 276 -33.55 14.47 13.39
N TRP A 277 -33.40 13.15 13.23
CA TRP A 277 -33.26 12.46 11.95
C TRP A 277 -34.64 12.06 11.40
#